data_AF-A0A3M1CZT2-F1
#
_entry.id   AF-A0A3M1CZT2-F1
#
_cell.length_a   1.000
_cell.length_b   1.000
_cell.length_c   1.000
_cell.angle_alpha   90.00
_cell.angle_beta   90.00
_cell.angle_gamma   90.00
#
_symmetry.space_group_name_H-M   'P 1'
#
loop_
_entity.id
_entity.type
_entity.pdbx_description
1 polymer ?
#
loop_
_entity_poly.entity_id
_entity_poly.type
_entity_poly.pdbx_seq_one_letter_code
_entity_poly.pdbx_strand_id
1 'polypeptide(L)'
;MSNSARIQTTTVHEPRKDSSAEPYWNPYLAGFALGLLLLLTYMLFGWGLGSSSGPTRLAYAIVDLVAPSWAASNGYLSGYVAEGFAGIFEDWMVFEVIGVFLGGVVGAYTAGRTRHGDVIHGPQISDRARLWMALAGGTIMGFAARLARGCTSGQALTGGSVLAVGSWIFMLAVFAGAYATAPLIRKAWR
;
A
#
# COMPACT_ATOMS: atom_id res chain seq x y z
N MET A 1 -40.12 -27.07 39.94
CA MET A 1 -39.94 -27.98 38.79
C MET A 1 -39.79 -27.15 37.53
N SER A 2 -38.69 -27.36 36.79
CA SER A 2 -38.39 -26.94 35.40
C SER A 2 -38.45 -25.44 35.08
N ASN A 3 -37.35 -24.67 35.08
CA ASN A 3 -36.17 -24.71 34.18
C ASN A 3 -36.52 -24.63 32.69
N SER A 4 -36.26 -23.49 32.06
CA SER A 4 -36.00 -23.37 30.63
C SER A 4 -35.22 -22.08 30.38
N ALA A 5 -33.90 -22.20 30.54
CA ALA A 5 -32.91 -21.26 30.05
C ALA A 5 -33.17 -21.00 28.57
N ARG A 6 -33.57 -19.77 28.24
CA ARG A 6 -33.61 -19.28 26.87
C ARG A 6 -32.18 -19.05 26.42
N ILE A 7 -31.56 -20.09 25.86
CA ILE A 7 -30.31 -19.99 25.13
C ILE A 7 -30.58 -19.02 23.97
N GLN A 8 -30.09 -17.79 24.10
CA GLN A 8 -29.97 -16.86 22.99
C GLN A 8 -28.96 -17.47 22.04
N THR A 9 -29.46 -18.14 21.01
CA THR A 9 -28.67 -18.54 19.85
C THR A 9 -28.07 -17.26 19.27
N THR A 10 -26.78 -17.07 19.48
CA THR A 10 -25.95 -16.11 18.75
C THR A 10 -26.25 -16.29 17.27
N THR A 11 -26.93 -15.32 16.67
CA THR A 11 -27.08 -15.23 15.22
C THR A 11 -25.69 -15.23 14.63
N VAL A 12 -25.28 -16.37 14.06
CA VAL A 12 -24.12 -16.45 13.18
C VAL A 12 -24.37 -15.39 12.13
N HIS A 13 -23.50 -14.38 12.09
CA HIS A 13 -23.57 -13.30 11.13
C HIS A 13 -23.30 -13.92 9.75
N GLU A 14 -24.37 -14.34 9.08
CA GLU A 14 -24.30 -14.94 7.76
C GLU A 14 -23.68 -13.90 6.82
N PRO A 15 -22.61 -14.24 6.08
CA PRO A 15 -22.00 -13.30 5.17
C PRO A 15 -23.06 -12.89 4.16
N ARG A 16 -23.41 -11.60 4.15
CA ARG A 16 -24.32 -11.03 3.15
C ARG A 16 -23.71 -11.33 1.78
N LYS A 17 -24.27 -12.31 1.09
CA LYS A 17 -23.91 -12.67 -0.29
C LYS A 17 -24.19 -11.45 -1.16
N ASP A 18 -23.16 -10.66 -1.42
CA ASP A 18 -23.13 -9.65 -2.47
C ASP A 18 -23.13 -10.39 -3.81
N SER A 19 -24.30 -10.91 -4.16
CA SER A 19 -24.59 -11.76 -5.33
C SER A 19 -24.26 -11.15 -6.71
N SER A 20 -23.57 -10.01 -6.78
CA SER A 20 -23.23 -9.28 -7.99
C SER A 20 -21.73 -9.03 -8.22
N ALA A 21 -20.85 -9.38 -7.27
CA ALA A 21 -19.41 -9.16 -7.43
C ALA A 21 -18.73 -10.40 -8.04
N GLU A 22 -17.87 -10.18 -9.03
CA GLU A 22 -17.07 -11.25 -9.66
C GLU A 22 -16.14 -11.91 -8.61
N PRO A 23 -15.93 -13.24 -8.68
CA PRO A 23 -14.97 -13.93 -7.83
C PRO A 23 -13.56 -13.32 -7.91
N TYR A 24 -12.81 -13.38 -6.80
CA TYR A 24 -11.41 -12.97 -6.83
C TYR A 24 -10.61 -13.85 -7.78
N TRP A 25 -9.61 -13.26 -8.43
CA TRP A 25 -8.71 -13.99 -9.31
C TRP A 25 -7.94 -15.08 -8.56
N ASN A 26 -7.61 -16.15 -9.28
CA ASN A 26 -6.74 -17.19 -8.75
C ASN A 26 -5.39 -16.55 -8.33
N PRO A 27 -4.95 -16.68 -7.06
CA PRO A 27 -3.75 -16.03 -6.56
C PRO A 27 -2.48 -16.45 -7.31
N TYR A 28 -2.41 -17.68 -7.82
CA TYR A 28 -1.29 -18.14 -8.63
C TYR A 28 -1.22 -17.44 -9.98
N LEU A 29 -2.38 -17.20 -10.61
CA LEU A 29 -2.45 -16.49 -11.89
C LEU A 29 -2.13 -15.01 -11.72
N ALA A 30 -2.64 -14.38 -10.66
CA ALA A 30 -2.31 -13.00 -10.30
C ALA A 30 -0.81 -12.85 -9.99
N GLY A 31 -0.23 -13.80 -9.23
CA GLY A 31 1.20 -13.82 -8.93
C GLY A 31 2.07 -14.01 -10.18
N PHE A 32 1.68 -14.91 -11.08
CA PHE A 32 2.37 -15.10 -12.37
C PHE A 32 2.33 -13.84 -13.23
N ALA A 33 1.16 -13.22 -13.38
CA ALA A 33 1.01 -11.97 -14.13
C ALA A 33 1.84 -10.83 -13.52
N LEU A 34 1.88 -10.72 -12.19
CA LEU A 34 2.70 -9.74 -11.49
C LEU A 34 4.21 -10.00 -11.68
N GLY A 35 4.64 -11.27 -11.65
CA GLY A 35 6.02 -11.65 -11.92
C GLY A 35 6.44 -11.34 -13.36
N LEU A 36 5.54 -11.57 -14.34
CA LEU A 36 5.78 -11.21 -15.73
C LEU A 36 5.85 -9.69 -15.91
N LEU A 37 4.97 -8.92 -15.25
CA LEU A 37 5.01 -7.47 -15.25
C LEU A 37 6.36 -6.96 -14.68
N LEU A 38 6.80 -7.52 -13.56
CA LEU A 38 8.09 -7.18 -12.95
C LEU A 38 9.25 -7.45 -13.91
N LEU A 39 9.25 -8.62 -14.56
CA LEU A 39 10.26 -8.98 -15.56
C LEU A 39 10.27 -7.99 -16.74
N LEU A 40 9.09 -7.64 -17.25
CA LEU A 40 8.95 -6.66 -18.34
C LEU A 40 9.44 -5.27 -17.90
N THR A 41 9.17 -4.84 -16.67
CA THR A 41 9.66 -3.54 -16.19
C THR A 41 11.18 -3.50 -16.15
N TYR A 42 11.83 -4.56 -15.68
CA TYR A 42 13.28 -4.68 -15.73
C TYR A 42 13.82 -4.70 -17.15
N MET A 43 13.17 -5.43 -18.07
CA MET A 43 13.65 -5.58 -19.44
C MET A 43 13.49 -4.29 -20.27
N LEU A 44 12.40 -3.55 -20.07
CA LEU A 44 12.08 -2.36 -20.86
C LEU A 44 12.69 -1.09 -20.27
N PHE A 45 12.73 -0.98 -18.94
CA PHE A 45 13.11 0.26 -18.27
C PHE A 45 14.40 0.14 -17.43
N GLY A 46 14.90 -1.07 -17.20
CA GLY A 46 16.15 -1.29 -16.45
C GLY A 46 15.99 -1.24 -14.92
N TRP A 47 14.78 -1.02 -14.42
CA TRP A 47 14.43 -0.95 -13.00
C TRP A 47 13.07 -1.60 -12.75
N GLY A 48 12.86 -2.14 -11.55
CA GLY A 48 11.60 -2.78 -11.16
C GLY A 48 10.61 -1.83 -10.48
N LEU A 49 9.45 -2.36 -10.12
CA LEU A 49 8.31 -1.63 -9.55
C LEU A 49 8.65 -0.89 -8.25
N GLY A 50 8.13 0.32 -8.11
CA GLY A 50 8.29 1.15 -6.92
C GLY A 50 7.25 2.27 -6.84
N SER A 51 6.81 2.63 -5.62
CA SER A 51 5.90 3.78 -5.43
C SER A 51 6.47 4.91 -4.56
N SER A 52 7.43 4.64 -3.67
CA SER A 52 7.87 5.63 -2.67
C SER A 52 8.75 6.77 -3.16
N SER A 53 9.69 6.63 -4.09
CA SER A 53 10.54 7.78 -4.50
C SER A 53 9.75 8.96 -5.10
N GLY A 54 8.59 8.72 -5.75
CA GLY A 54 7.77 9.76 -6.38
C GLY A 54 7.33 10.90 -5.45
N PRO A 55 6.61 10.64 -4.33
CA PRO A 55 6.18 11.68 -3.41
C PRO A 55 7.30 12.52 -2.79
N THR A 56 8.48 11.95 -2.54
CA THR A 56 9.61 12.73 -1.97
C THR A 56 10.36 13.52 -3.03
N ARG A 57 10.41 13.01 -4.27
CA ARG A 57 10.90 13.78 -5.41
C ARG A 57 9.97 14.94 -5.76
N LEU A 58 8.65 14.75 -5.65
CA LEU A 58 7.66 15.83 -5.74
C LEU A 58 7.83 16.85 -4.60
N ALA A 59 8.00 16.39 -3.35
CA ALA A 59 8.25 17.28 -2.22
C ALA A 59 9.55 18.07 -2.41
N TYR A 60 10.61 17.43 -2.91
CA TYR A 60 11.85 18.09 -3.31
C TYR A 60 11.57 19.16 -4.37
N ALA A 61 10.85 18.83 -5.46
CA ALA A 61 10.53 19.77 -6.54
C ALA A 61 9.80 21.02 -6.03
N ILE A 62 8.85 20.85 -5.10
CA ILE A 62 8.11 21.95 -4.48
C ILE A 62 9.05 22.81 -3.62
N VAL A 63 9.90 22.17 -2.80
CA VAL A 63 10.84 22.88 -1.92
C VAL A 63 11.91 23.62 -2.72
N ASP A 64 12.39 23.03 -3.81
CA ASP A 64 13.35 23.64 -4.72
C ASP A 64 12.75 24.84 -5.46
N LEU A 65 11.47 24.78 -5.84
CA LEU A 65 10.75 25.89 -6.47
C LEU A 65 10.56 27.09 -5.52
N VAL A 66 10.32 26.83 -4.23
CA VAL A 66 10.00 27.87 -3.24
C VAL A 66 11.24 28.37 -2.49
N ALA A 67 12.22 27.49 -2.23
CA ALA A 67 13.41 27.77 -1.43
C ALA A 67 14.64 26.97 -1.91
N PRO A 68 15.18 27.27 -3.11
CA PRO A 68 16.25 26.50 -3.74
C PRO A 68 17.56 26.48 -2.93
N SER A 69 17.91 27.60 -2.28
CA SER A 69 19.09 27.68 -1.42
C SER A 69 18.99 26.77 -0.19
N TRP A 70 17.78 26.59 0.36
CA TRP A 70 17.53 25.70 1.48
C TRP A 70 17.56 24.23 1.03
N ALA A 71 16.95 23.92 -0.11
CA ALA A 71 17.01 22.59 -0.73
C ALA A 71 18.45 22.12 -0.99
N ALA A 72 19.29 22.99 -1.53
CA ALA A 72 20.70 22.70 -1.82
C ALA A 72 21.56 22.56 -0.55
N SER A 73 21.26 23.32 0.51
CA SER A 73 22.00 23.28 1.77
C SER A 73 21.60 22.12 2.70
N ASN A 74 20.43 21.50 2.46
CA ASN A 74 19.91 20.45 3.33
C ASN A 74 20.47 19.08 2.93
N GLY A 75 21.25 18.44 3.82
CA GLY A 75 21.91 17.15 3.53
C GLY A 75 20.98 15.98 3.21
N TYR A 76 19.68 16.10 3.51
CA TYR A 76 18.66 15.13 3.11
C TYR A 76 18.12 15.36 1.69
N LEU A 77 18.03 16.62 1.25
CA LEU A 77 17.47 17.01 -0.05
C LEU A 77 18.54 17.10 -1.14
N SER A 78 19.77 17.48 -0.79
CA SER A 78 20.89 17.61 -1.72
C SER A 78 21.26 16.29 -2.44
N GLY A 79 20.96 15.14 -1.83
CA GLY A 79 21.12 13.82 -2.46
C GLY A 79 20.20 13.60 -3.67
N TYR A 80 19.02 14.24 -3.70
CA TYR A 80 18.10 14.17 -4.84
C TYR A 80 18.54 15.04 -6.02
N VAL A 81 19.33 16.09 -5.78
CA VAL A 81 20.01 16.89 -6.82
C VAL A 81 21.06 16.04 -7.56
N ALA A 82 21.83 15.25 -6.80
CA ALA A 82 22.93 14.43 -7.34
C ALA A 82 22.46 13.23 -8.16
N GLU A 83 21.23 12.76 -7.95
CA GLU A 83 20.61 11.65 -8.71
C GLU A 83 20.00 12.09 -10.05
N GLY A 84 20.18 13.36 -10.49
CA GLY A 84 19.74 13.81 -11.81
C GLY A 84 18.25 14.10 -11.91
N PHE A 85 17.67 14.71 -10.87
CA PHE A 85 16.26 15.12 -10.89
C PHE A 85 16.03 16.30 -11.84
N ALA A 86 15.68 16.00 -13.11
CA ALA A 86 15.38 17.00 -14.14
C ALA A 86 13.88 17.33 -14.28
N GLY A 87 12.99 16.59 -13.60
CA GLY A 87 11.57 16.96 -13.48
C GLY A 87 10.66 15.81 -13.04
N ILE A 88 9.45 16.15 -12.58
CA ILE A 88 8.41 15.19 -12.16
C ILE A 88 8.00 14.26 -13.32
N PHE A 89 8.05 14.73 -14.57
CA PHE A 89 7.64 13.97 -15.75
C PHE A 89 8.74 13.05 -16.32
N GLU A 90 9.99 13.23 -15.91
CA GLU A 90 11.09 12.32 -16.31
C GLU A 90 11.18 11.10 -15.40
N ASP A 91 10.52 11.14 -14.24
CA ASP A 91 10.43 10.00 -13.34
C ASP A 91 9.34 9.04 -13.84
N TRP A 92 9.77 7.92 -14.45
CA TRP A 92 8.90 6.87 -14.96
C TRP A 92 7.86 6.40 -13.91
N MET A 93 8.20 6.57 -12.64
CA MET A 93 7.41 6.19 -11.49
C MET A 93 6.08 6.94 -11.37
N VAL A 94 5.98 8.16 -11.92
CA VAL A 94 4.70 8.89 -12.01
C VAL A 94 3.73 8.13 -12.90
N PHE A 95 4.20 7.60 -14.02
CA PHE A 95 3.40 6.75 -14.91
C PHE A 95 3.04 5.42 -14.26
N GLU A 96 3.94 4.82 -13.47
CA GLU A 96 3.62 3.61 -12.67
C GLU A 96 2.45 3.89 -11.72
N VAL A 97 2.53 4.97 -10.92
CA VAL A 97 1.49 5.30 -9.93
C VAL A 97 0.15 5.61 -10.61
N ILE A 98 0.15 6.37 -11.70
CA ILE A 98 -1.07 6.64 -12.49
C ILE A 98 -1.62 5.33 -13.06
N GLY A 99 -0.77 4.48 -13.62
CA GLY A 99 -1.16 3.19 -14.18
C GLY A 99 -1.77 2.26 -13.13
N VAL A 100 -1.17 2.15 -11.95
CA VAL A 100 -1.71 1.37 -10.82
C VAL A 100 -3.04 1.93 -10.35
N PHE A 101 -3.17 3.26 -10.26
CA PHE A 101 -4.43 3.91 -9.87
C PHE A 101 -5.54 3.62 -10.87
N LEU A 102 -5.31 3.87 -12.17
CA LEU A 102 -6.28 3.62 -13.23
C LEU A 102 -6.61 2.13 -13.35
N GLY A 103 -5.60 1.25 -13.29
CA GLY A 103 -5.78 -0.19 -13.31
C GLY A 103 -6.61 -0.69 -12.12
N GLY A 104 -6.40 -0.13 -10.93
CA GLY A 104 -7.21 -0.41 -9.74
C GLY A 104 -8.66 0.03 -9.89
N VAL A 105 -8.90 1.22 -10.45
CA VAL A 105 -10.25 1.73 -10.74
C VAL A 105 -10.97 0.83 -11.76
N VAL A 106 -10.30 0.51 -12.87
CA VAL A 106 -10.84 -0.39 -13.89
C VAL A 106 -11.13 -1.78 -13.30
N GLY A 107 -10.20 -2.34 -12.53
CA GLY A 107 -10.37 -3.64 -11.87
C GLY A 107 -11.52 -3.66 -10.86
N ALA A 108 -11.69 -2.59 -10.08
CA ALA A 108 -12.82 -2.45 -9.16
C ALA A 108 -14.15 -2.35 -9.92
N TYR A 109 -14.17 -1.60 -11.03
CA TYR A 109 -15.36 -1.42 -11.86
C TYR A 109 -15.78 -2.72 -12.55
N THR A 110 -14.84 -3.42 -13.21
CA THR A 110 -15.12 -4.68 -13.90
C THR A 110 -15.49 -5.80 -12.94
N ALA A 111 -14.97 -5.79 -11.71
CA ALA A 111 -15.34 -6.75 -10.68
C ALA A 111 -16.70 -6.45 -10.01
N GLY A 112 -17.36 -5.33 -10.33
CA GLY A 112 -18.61 -4.91 -9.70
C GLY A 112 -18.44 -4.51 -8.22
N ARG A 113 -17.23 -4.09 -7.82
CA ARG A 113 -16.86 -3.77 -6.42
C ARG A 113 -16.78 -2.27 -6.15
N THR A 114 -17.30 -1.44 -7.04
CA THR A 114 -17.31 0.03 -6.91
C THR A 114 -18.41 0.50 -5.96
N ARG A 115 -18.10 0.54 -4.66
CA ARG A 115 -18.92 1.25 -3.67
C ARG A 115 -18.35 2.65 -3.47
N HIS A 116 -19.16 3.66 -3.74
CA HIS A 116 -18.78 5.06 -3.57
C HIS A 116 -19.26 5.55 -2.21
N GLY A 117 -18.37 6.16 -1.43
CA GLY A 117 -18.72 6.82 -0.17
C GLY A 117 -18.83 5.92 1.06
N ASP A 118 -18.72 4.59 0.90
CA ASP A 118 -18.76 3.66 2.03
C ASP A 118 -17.37 3.51 2.67
N VAL A 119 -17.28 3.78 3.97
CA VAL A 119 -16.08 3.48 4.77
C VAL A 119 -16.19 2.06 5.31
N ILE A 120 -15.32 1.16 4.87
CA ILE A 120 -15.33 -0.23 5.36
C ILE A 120 -14.65 -0.28 6.74
N HIS A 121 -15.45 -0.64 7.76
CA HIS A 121 -15.03 -0.72 9.15
C HIS A 121 -15.82 -1.81 9.92
N GLY A 122 -15.32 -2.21 11.10
CA GLY A 122 -16.00 -3.17 11.97
C GLY A 122 -17.20 -2.55 12.70
N PRO A 123 -18.15 -3.35 13.23
CA PRO A 123 -19.39 -2.85 13.82
C PRO A 123 -19.18 -1.92 15.03
N GLN A 124 -18.00 -1.95 15.66
CA GLN A 124 -17.69 -1.22 16.89
C GLN A 124 -17.02 0.15 16.69
N ILE A 125 -16.65 0.51 15.45
CA ILE A 125 -15.93 1.75 15.15
C ILE A 125 -16.76 2.66 14.24
N SER A 126 -16.62 3.97 14.39
CA SER A 126 -17.27 4.94 13.51
C SER A 126 -16.41 5.26 12.30
N ASP A 127 -17.03 5.78 11.23
CA ASP A 127 -16.34 6.28 10.03
C ASP A 127 -15.18 7.22 10.37
N ARG A 128 -15.42 8.17 11.30
CA ARG A 128 -14.40 9.13 11.74
C ARG A 128 -13.22 8.43 12.41
N ALA A 129 -13.47 7.48 13.30
CA ALA A 129 -12.40 6.72 13.95
C ALA A 129 -11.61 5.89 12.93
N ARG A 130 -12.30 5.29 11.94
CA ARG A 130 -11.65 4.54 10.85
C ARG A 130 -10.76 5.41 9.99
N LEU A 131 -11.23 6.60 9.61
CA LEU A 131 -10.47 7.56 8.83
C LEU A 131 -9.23 8.06 9.60
N TRP A 132 -9.37 8.37 10.89
CA TRP A 132 -8.22 8.73 11.73
C TRP A 132 -7.20 7.61 11.86
N MET A 133 -7.65 6.36 12.04
CA MET A 133 -6.75 5.21 12.05
C MET A 133 -6.05 5.00 10.71
N ALA A 134 -6.75 5.19 9.59
CA ALA A 134 -6.17 5.09 8.25
C ALA A 134 -5.11 6.18 8.03
N LEU A 135 -5.40 7.42 8.44
CA LEU A 135 -4.46 8.53 8.36
C LEU A 135 -3.23 8.30 9.26
N ALA A 136 -3.43 7.91 10.52
CA ALA A 136 -2.34 7.62 11.44
C ALA A 136 -1.46 6.46 10.94
N GLY A 137 -2.08 5.38 10.47
CA GLY A 137 -1.37 4.24 9.88
C GLY A 137 -0.61 4.62 8.61
N GLY A 138 -1.21 5.43 7.73
CA GLY A 138 -0.57 5.95 6.52
C GLY A 138 0.65 6.82 6.83
N THR A 139 0.56 7.71 7.81
CA THR A 139 1.69 8.56 8.25
C THR A 139 2.82 7.73 8.82
N ILE A 140 2.53 6.75 9.69
CA ILE A 140 3.52 5.83 10.24
C ILE A 140 4.18 5.03 9.11
N MET A 141 3.39 4.50 8.17
CA MET A 141 3.90 3.75 7.03
C MET A 141 4.79 4.61 6.12
N GLY A 142 4.40 5.87 5.88
CA GLY A 142 5.21 6.81 5.09
C GLY A 142 6.56 7.10 5.75
N PHE A 143 6.58 7.33 7.06
CA PHE A 143 7.82 7.49 7.82
C PHE A 143 8.68 6.21 7.81
N ALA A 144 8.06 5.05 8.05
CA ALA A 144 8.75 3.76 8.04
C ALA A 144 9.33 3.42 6.65
N ALA A 145 8.63 3.73 5.57
CA ALA A 145 9.14 3.55 4.21
C ALA A 145 10.42 4.37 3.94
N ARG A 146 10.55 5.54 4.56
CA ARG A 146 11.78 6.35 4.48
C ARG A 146 12.91 5.75 5.30
N LEU A 147 12.62 5.30 6.51
CA LEU A 147 13.60 4.61 7.36
C LEU A 147 14.12 3.33 6.69
N ALA A 148 13.23 2.58 6.03
CA ALA A 148 13.56 1.37 5.27
C ALA A 148 14.18 1.65 3.88
N ARG A 149 14.30 2.92 3.48
CA ARG A 149 14.77 3.35 2.15
C ARG A 149 14.01 2.67 1.00
N GLY A 150 12.71 2.44 1.18
CA GLY A 150 11.83 1.86 0.16
C GLY A 150 10.44 1.52 0.68
N CYS A 151 9.46 1.47 -0.22
CA CYS A 151 8.15 0.90 0.04
C CYS A 151 8.17 -0.63 -0.01
N THR A 152 7.07 -1.25 0.41
CA THR A 152 6.82 -2.68 0.25
C THR A 152 6.95 -3.16 -1.20
N SER A 153 6.48 -2.42 -2.22
CA SER A 153 6.67 -2.85 -3.62
C SER A 153 8.14 -2.89 -4.01
N GLY A 154 8.90 -1.83 -3.72
CA GLY A 154 10.32 -1.74 -4.02
C GLY A 154 11.19 -2.72 -3.22
N GLN A 155 10.96 -2.86 -1.91
CA GLN A 155 11.72 -3.79 -1.08
C GLN A 155 11.26 -5.23 -1.30
N ALA A 156 9.97 -5.54 -1.17
CA ALA A 156 9.50 -6.93 -1.21
C ALA A 156 9.41 -7.50 -2.64
N LEU A 157 8.90 -6.75 -3.64
CA LEU A 157 8.76 -7.28 -5.00
C LEU A 157 10.09 -7.17 -5.77
N THR A 158 10.55 -5.94 -5.96
CA THR A 158 11.75 -5.63 -6.78
C THR A 158 13.03 -6.12 -6.10
N GLY A 159 13.25 -5.80 -4.83
CA GLY A 159 14.39 -6.29 -4.06
C GLY A 159 14.33 -7.80 -3.77
N GLY A 160 13.12 -8.33 -3.55
CA GLY A 160 12.90 -9.77 -3.34
C GLY A 160 13.20 -10.61 -4.58
N SER A 161 12.85 -10.13 -5.79
CA SER A 161 13.09 -10.86 -7.04
C SER A 161 14.57 -11.02 -7.38
N VAL A 162 15.40 -10.06 -6.97
CA VAL A 162 16.87 -10.14 -7.13
C VAL A 162 17.57 -10.76 -5.92
N LEU A 163 16.81 -11.33 -4.97
CA LEU A 163 17.31 -11.97 -3.75
C LEU A 163 18.19 -11.04 -2.88
N ALA A 164 17.87 -9.74 -2.83
CA ALA A 164 18.58 -8.82 -1.97
C ALA A 164 18.36 -9.18 -0.50
N VAL A 165 19.44 -9.45 0.24
CA VAL A 165 19.38 -9.89 1.65
C VAL A 165 18.59 -8.89 2.52
N GLY A 166 18.84 -7.59 2.34
CA GLY A 166 18.14 -6.53 3.07
C GLY A 166 16.63 -6.54 2.83
N SER A 167 16.20 -6.82 1.60
CA SER A 167 14.80 -6.90 1.22
C SER A 167 14.08 -8.11 1.81
N TRP A 168 14.77 -9.25 1.90
CA TRP A 168 14.25 -10.43 2.59
C TRP A 168 14.12 -10.20 4.10
N ILE A 169 15.12 -9.58 4.73
CA ILE A 169 15.04 -9.18 6.15
C ILE A 169 13.88 -8.22 6.37
N PHE A 170 13.74 -7.20 5.50
CA PHE A 170 12.62 -6.26 5.54
C PHE A 170 11.27 -6.98 5.44
N MET A 171 11.12 -7.88 4.46
CA MET A 171 9.87 -8.63 4.26
C MET A 171 9.50 -9.43 5.52
N LEU A 172 10.45 -10.18 6.07
CA LEU A 172 10.24 -10.96 7.29
C LEU A 172 9.89 -10.07 8.49
N ALA A 173 10.57 -8.93 8.65
CA ALA A 173 10.31 -7.99 9.73
C ALA A 173 8.91 -7.35 9.62
N VAL A 174 8.47 -7.01 8.41
CA VAL A 174 7.11 -6.48 8.17
C VAL A 174 6.05 -7.51 8.55
N PHE A 175 6.19 -8.77 8.13
CA PHE A 175 5.25 -9.82 8.50
C PHE A 175 5.27 -10.07 10.02
N ALA A 176 6.45 -10.17 10.63
CA ALA A 176 6.57 -10.36 12.07
C ALA A 176 5.92 -9.22 12.86
N GLY A 177 6.18 -7.96 12.47
CA GLY A 177 5.56 -6.79 13.08
C GLY A 177 4.05 -6.73 12.89
N ALA A 178 3.57 -7.09 11.70
CA ALA A 178 2.13 -7.15 11.42
C ALA A 178 1.43 -8.21 12.29
N TYR A 179 1.99 -9.41 12.40
CA TYR A 179 1.44 -10.46 13.26
C TYR A 179 1.51 -10.10 14.75
N ALA A 180 2.59 -9.45 15.19
CA ALA A 180 2.72 -8.99 16.57
C ALA A 180 1.71 -7.90 16.95
N THR A 181 1.40 -6.99 16.01
CA THR A 181 0.47 -5.88 16.23
C THR A 181 -0.99 -6.23 15.92
N ALA A 182 -1.25 -7.32 15.18
CA ALA A 182 -2.60 -7.75 14.82
C ALA A 182 -3.57 -7.89 16.01
N PRO A 183 -3.20 -8.45 17.19
CA PRO A 183 -4.13 -8.55 18.33
C PRO A 183 -4.63 -7.20 18.85
N LEU A 184 -3.82 -6.14 18.72
CA LEU A 184 -4.19 -4.79 19.16
C LEU A 184 -5.25 -4.19 18.23
N ILE A 185 -5.06 -4.35 16.92
CA ILE A 185 -5.92 -3.75 15.89
C ILE A 185 -7.17 -4.60 15.64
N ARG A 186 -7.13 -5.91 15.93
CA ARG A 186 -8.25 -6.83 15.71
C ARG A 186 -9.51 -6.42 16.47
N LYS A 187 -9.39 -5.72 17.60
CA LYS A 187 -10.53 -5.18 18.35
C LYS A 187 -11.31 -4.12 17.57
N ALA A 188 -10.68 -3.43 16.63
CA ALA A 188 -11.35 -2.46 15.77
C ALA A 188 -12.17 -3.12 14.64
N TRP A 189 -11.97 -4.41 14.37
CA TRP A 189 -12.64 -5.15 13.28
C TRP A 189 -13.60 -6.23 13.77
N ARG A 190 -13.61 -6.52 15.07
CA ARG A 190 -14.59 -7.40 15.74
C ARG A 190 -15.79 -6.58 16.20
#